data_AF-A0A7Y3JFT4-F1
#
_entry.id   AF-A0A7Y3JFT4-F1
#
_cell.length_a   1.000
_cell.length_b   1.000
_cell.length_c   1.000
_cell.angle_alpha   90.00
_cell.angle_beta   90.00
_cell.angle_gamma   90.00
#
_symmetry.space_group_name_H-M   'P 1'
#
loop_
_entity.id
_entity.type
_entity.pdbx_description
1 polymer ?
#
loop_
_entity_poly.entity_id
_entity_poly.type
_entity_poly.pdbx_seq_one_letter_code
_entity_poly.pdbx_strand_id
1 'polypeptide(L)'
;MNAATLNKTFIDRDKLYGLLEGPTPSDSEVTALLNKAMKLKGLSLEDVAVLLRIHDPATIHRIQETAHQVKEIIYGKRLVLFAPVYTGNKCSNSCTYCAFRQENTELKRTVLTIPQIENEVRFLLKEGHKRILLICGEDEESSIDDFVEGIRAAYRVKEGRASIRRINVEIAPLDVEGFRKLAQEKIGTYICFQETYDPVQYKKYHLKGPKADYENRLYVMDRAMEAGIKDVGIGALFGLGDYRFEVLALMEHARHLEEAFGCGPHTVSVPRIEPADGAPVANHVPHPVSDDDFKKIVALIRIALPYTGIILSTRENETIRKDLFHYGISQISAGSRTNPGAYADGGGDTGAQFALGDHRTLDEVISQLIEDEYIPSFCTGCYRKGRVGADFMDLAKPGLIKEFCLPNGLFTFREYLTDYASPSLRERGFALIEKITAEVGKVSLEKKIRTHLAKIDAGERDVYL
;
A
#
# COMPACT_ATOMS: atom_id res chain seq x y z
N MET A 1 5.64 32.93 20.60
CA MET A 1 4.53 31.96 20.50
C MET A 1 4.71 30.98 21.66
N ASN A 2 3.75 30.90 22.59
CA ASN A 2 3.82 29.91 23.67
C ASN A 2 3.63 28.52 23.08
N ALA A 3 4.50 27.57 23.42
CA ALA A 3 4.45 26.18 22.97
C ALA A 3 3.14 25.47 23.37
N ALA A 4 2.39 26.03 24.32
CA ALA A 4 1.16 25.47 24.89
C ALA A 4 -0.11 25.66 24.03
N THR A 5 -0.02 26.28 22.85
CA THR A 5 -1.18 26.53 21.96
C THR A 5 -0.95 26.10 20.51
N LEU A 6 -0.10 25.09 20.27
CA LEU A 6 -0.24 24.28 19.06
C LEU A 6 -1.54 23.48 19.23
N ASN A 7 -2.54 23.80 18.39
CA ASN A 7 -3.86 23.20 18.40
C ASN A 7 -3.79 21.69 18.64
N LYS A 8 -4.57 21.18 19.60
CA LYS A 8 -4.65 19.73 19.87
C LYS A 8 -5.28 19.04 18.66
N THR A 9 -4.47 18.52 17.77
CA THR A 9 -4.91 17.55 16.76
C THR A 9 -5.19 16.21 17.43
N PHE A 10 -5.68 15.21 16.68
CA PHE A 10 -5.80 13.84 17.21
C PHE A 10 -4.42 13.17 17.45
N ILE A 11 -3.31 13.82 17.07
CA ILE A 11 -1.95 13.37 17.35
C ILE A 11 -1.39 14.16 18.53
N ASP A 12 -1.47 13.57 19.72
CA ASP A 12 -0.85 14.12 20.92
C ASP A 12 0.64 13.73 20.96
N ARG A 13 1.49 14.61 20.42
CA ARG A 13 2.93 14.38 20.27
C ARG A 13 3.61 14.00 21.59
N ASP A 14 3.31 14.72 22.68
CA ASP A 14 3.97 14.52 23.97
C ASP A 14 3.51 13.22 24.62
N LYS A 15 2.22 12.87 24.48
CA LYS A 15 1.71 11.54 24.87
C LYS A 15 2.45 10.43 24.12
N LEU A 16 2.57 10.52 22.80
CA LEU A 16 3.19 9.46 21.99
C LEU A 16 4.67 9.25 22.35
N TYR A 17 5.45 10.32 22.51
CA TYR A 17 6.82 10.20 23.01
C TYR A 17 6.87 9.67 24.43
N GLY A 18 5.99 10.14 25.32
CA GLY A 18 5.90 9.65 26.69
C GLY A 18 5.62 8.15 26.79
N LEU A 19 4.85 7.57 25.86
CA LEU A 19 4.60 6.13 25.78
C LEU A 19 5.85 5.32 25.38
N LEU A 20 6.78 5.93 24.65
CA LEU A 20 8.03 5.30 24.24
C LEU A 20 9.08 5.30 25.35
N GLU A 21 8.88 6.08 26.39
CA GLU A 21 9.70 6.05 27.61
C GLU A 21 9.35 4.84 28.47
N GLY A 22 10.33 4.39 29.27
CA GLY A 22 10.18 3.30 30.22
C GLY A 22 11.11 2.11 29.95
N PRO A 23 11.08 1.10 30.84
CA PRO A 23 11.96 -0.05 30.71
C PRO A 23 11.56 -0.95 29.54
N THR A 24 12.52 -1.76 29.08
CA THR A 24 12.25 -2.92 28.23
C THR A 24 11.24 -3.84 28.94
N PRO A 25 10.18 -4.31 28.26
CA PRO A 25 9.21 -5.20 28.89
C PRO A 25 9.83 -6.52 29.31
N SER A 26 9.26 -7.10 30.36
CA SER A 26 9.56 -8.47 30.77
C SER A 26 9.04 -9.49 29.76
N ASP A 27 9.61 -10.70 29.77
CA ASP A 27 9.20 -11.79 28.89
C ASP A 27 7.70 -12.17 29.05
N SER A 28 7.18 -12.07 30.27
CA SER A 28 5.76 -12.34 30.55
C SER A 28 4.84 -11.28 29.95
N GLU A 29 5.22 -10.01 30.00
CA GLU A 29 4.50 -8.92 29.34
C GLU A 29 4.47 -9.13 27.83
N VAL A 30 5.62 -9.41 27.22
CA VAL A 30 5.69 -9.69 25.77
C VAL A 30 4.80 -10.86 25.41
N THR A 31 4.90 -11.97 26.14
CA THR A 31 4.08 -13.17 25.91
C THR A 31 2.59 -12.85 26.00
N ALA A 32 2.17 -12.04 26.97
CA ALA A 32 0.78 -11.62 27.11
C ALA A 32 0.31 -10.78 25.90
N LEU A 33 1.15 -9.87 25.39
CA LEU A 33 0.84 -9.04 24.23
C LEU A 33 0.77 -9.85 22.93
N LEU A 34 1.67 -10.81 22.72
CA LEU A 34 1.63 -11.70 21.55
C LEU A 34 0.38 -12.59 21.59
N ASN A 35 0.01 -13.11 22.77
CA ASN A 35 -1.24 -13.85 22.95
C ASN A 35 -2.48 -12.97 22.71
N LYS A 36 -2.40 -11.66 23.02
CA LYS A 36 -3.46 -10.70 22.71
C LYS A 36 -3.58 -10.47 21.20
N ALA A 37 -2.45 -10.28 20.51
CA ALA A 37 -2.40 -10.15 19.05
C ALA A 37 -3.03 -11.36 18.32
N MET A 38 -2.77 -12.57 18.80
CA MET A 38 -3.33 -13.81 18.24
C MET A 38 -4.86 -13.93 18.35
N LYS A 39 -5.51 -13.07 19.13
CA LYS A 39 -6.98 -12.97 19.16
C LYS A 39 -7.54 -12.18 17.96
N LEU A 40 -6.66 -11.59 17.13
CA LEU A 40 -6.98 -10.83 15.93
C LEU A 40 -7.81 -9.55 16.17
N LYS A 41 -7.89 -9.07 17.41
CA LYS A 41 -8.67 -7.86 17.77
C LYS A 41 -7.84 -6.57 17.72
N GLY A 42 -6.63 -6.64 17.16
CA GLY A 42 -5.66 -5.55 17.18
C GLY A 42 -5.02 -5.36 18.56
N LEU A 43 -4.09 -4.42 18.61
CA LEU A 43 -3.39 -3.99 19.82
C LEU A 43 -3.69 -2.51 20.08
N SER A 44 -3.76 -2.14 21.35
CA SER A 44 -3.90 -0.73 21.76
C SER A 44 -2.59 0.03 21.53
N LEU A 45 -2.69 1.36 21.57
CA LEU A 45 -1.53 2.25 21.44
C LEU A 45 -0.46 1.94 22.50
N GLU A 46 -0.87 1.68 23.73
CA GLU A 46 -0.01 1.36 24.86
C GLU A 46 0.68 -0.01 24.68
N ASP A 47 -0.04 -1.01 24.16
CA ASP A 47 0.55 -2.32 23.85
C ASP A 47 1.66 -2.20 22.80
N VAL A 48 1.40 -1.44 21.72
CA VAL A 48 2.36 -1.25 20.63
C VAL A 48 3.58 -0.49 21.13
N ALA A 49 3.39 0.53 21.98
CA ALA A 49 4.48 1.28 22.59
C ALA A 49 5.40 0.38 23.42
N VAL A 50 4.83 -0.55 24.20
CA VAL A 50 5.61 -1.55 24.96
C VAL A 50 6.48 -2.40 24.02
N LEU A 51 5.92 -2.89 22.91
CA LEU A 51 6.67 -3.71 21.96
C LEU A 51 7.71 -2.92 21.16
N LEU A 52 7.49 -1.61 20.94
CA LEU A 52 8.46 -0.74 20.29
C LEU A 52 9.74 -0.52 21.12
N ARG A 53 9.68 -0.66 22.45
CA ARG A 53 10.86 -0.57 23.34
C ARG A 53 11.79 -1.80 23.31
N ILE A 54 11.42 -2.85 22.58
CA ILE A 54 12.21 -4.09 22.48
C ILE A 54 13.32 -3.94 21.45
N HIS A 55 14.56 -4.26 21.83
CA HIS A 55 15.72 -4.20 20.93
C HIS A 55 16.44 -5.54 20.78
N ASP A 56 16.08 -6.56 21.58
CA ASP A 56 16.76 -7.85 21.50
C ASP A 56 16.26 -8.67 20.29
N PRO A 57 17.16 -9.27 19.49
CA PRO A 57 16.79 -9.98 18.27
C PRO A 57 15.85 -11.17 18.50
N ALA A 58 16.02 -11.90 19.61
CA ALA A 58 15.23 -13.10 19.90
C ALA A 58 13.75 -12.77 20.11
N THR A 59 13.45 -11.68 20.82
CA THR A 59 12.09 -11.22 21.05
C THR A 59 11.50 -10.56 19.81
N ILE A 60 12.30 -9.82 19.03
CA ILE A 60 11.86 -9.29 17.73
C ILE A 60 11.45 -10.42 16.79
N HIS A 61 12.20 -11.53 16.75
CA HIS A 61 11.84 -12.70 15.96
C HIS A 61 10.50 -13.33 16.42
N ARG A 62 10.20 -13.35 17.72
CA ARG A 62 8.89 -13.80 18.23
C ARG A 62 7.74 -12.89 17.79
N ILE A 63 7.96 -11.57 17.74
CA ILE A 63 6.99 -10.60 17.20
C ILE A 63 6.75 -10.89 15.72
N GLN A 64 7.83 -11.07 14.96
CA GLN A 64 7.81 -11.38 13.53
C GLN A 64 7.05 -12.68 13.23
N GLU A 65 7.29 -13.75 13.97
CA GLU A 65 6.58 -15.03 13.85
C GLU A 65 5.10 -14.90 14.20
N THR A 66 4.76 -14.14 15.25
CA THR A 66 3.36 -13.84 15.58
C THR A 66 2.68 -13.09 14.43
N ALA A 67 3.36 -12.13 13.82
CA ALA A 67 2.85 -11.39 12.68
C ALA A 67 2.65 -12.27 11.44
N HIS A 68 3.57 -13.23 11.20
CA HIS A 68 3.41 -14.25 10.17
C HIS A 68 2.12 -15.06 10.38
N GLN A 69 1.88 -15.55 11.60
CA GLN A 69 0.67 -16.32 11.92
C GLN A 69 -0.61 -15.49 11.72
N VAL A 70 -0.62 -14.24 12.19
CA VAL A 70 -1.75 -13.31 11.96
C VAL A 70 -1.99 -13.10 10.47
N LYS A 71 -0.92 -12.89 9.69
CA LYS A 71 -1.02 -12.75 8.23
C LYS A 71 -1.60 -14.01 7.58
N GLU A 72 -1.14 -15.20 7.96
CA GLU A 72 -1.62 -16.46 7.41
C GLU A 72 -3.10 -16.72 7.69
N ILE A 73 -3.59 -16.33 8.87
CA ILE A 73 -5.01 -16.47 9.22
C ILE A 73 -5.88 -15.55 8.36
N ILE A 74 -5.45 -14.30 8.13
CA ILE A 74 -6.30 -13.27 7.49
C ILE A 74 -6.11 -13.21 5.97
N TYR A 75 -4.85 -13.16 5.52
CA TYR A 75 -4.49 -13.01 4.10
C TYR A 75 -4.05 -14.33 3.48
N GLY A 76 -3.53 -15.27 4.29
CA GLY A 76 -2.88 -16.48 3.81
C GLY A 76 -1.65 -16.17 2.95
N LYS A 77 -1.34 -17.10 2.05
CA LYS A 77 -0.28 -16.98 1.05
C LYS A 77 -0.59 -15.99 -0.09
N ARG A 78 -1.64 -15.17 0.00
CA ARG A 78 -2.01 -14.24 -1.09
C ARG A 78 -1.20 -12.95 -1.04
N LEU A 79 -0.69 -12.51 -2.19
CA LEU A 79 -0.10 -11.19 -2.40
C LEU A 79 -0.76 -10.49 -3.58
N VAL A 80 -1.37 -9.32 -3.33
CA VAL A 80 -2.05 -8.56 -4.38
C VAL A 80 -1.04 -7.70 -5.15
N LEU A 81 -1.03 -7.79 -6.48
CA LEU A 81 -0.11 -7.06 -7.35
C LEU A 81 -0.77 -5.83 -7.97
N PHE A 82 -0.02 -4.74 -8.05
CA PHE A 82 -0.39 -3.52 -8.79
C PHE A 82 0.86 -2.87 -9.42
N ALA A 83 0.66 -1.84 -10.24
CA ALA A 83 1.74 -0.99 -10.74
C ALA A 83 1.37 0.50 -10.59
N PRO A 84 2.32 1.38 -10.19
CA PRO A 84 2.10 2.81 -10.21
C PRO A 84 2.21 3.36 -11.63
N VAL A 85 1.35 4.30 -11.99
CA VAL A 85 1.41 5.07 -13.24
C VAL A 85 1.54 6.53 -12.87
N TYR A 86 2.74 7.07 -13.10
CA TYR A 86 3.03 8.48 -12.87
C TYR A 86 2.47 9.29 -14.02
N THR A 87 1.39 10.03 -13.75
CA THR A 87 0.72 10.89 -14.74
C THR A 87 1.38 12.26 -14.85
N GLY A 88 2.20 12.66 -13.87
CA GLY A 88 3.02 13.86 -13.96
C GLY A 88 3.97 14.04 -12.78
N ASN A 89 5.00 14.87 -12.99
CA ASN A 89 6.03 15.20 -12.00
C ASN A 89 6.17 16.72 -11.72
N LYS A 90 5.25 17.54 -12.24
CA LYS A 90 5.11 18.94 -11.82
C LYS A 90 4.68 18.99 -10.36
N CYS A 91 5.27 19.89 -9.57
CA CYS A 91 4.96 20.04 -8.16
C CYS A 91 5.32 21.45 -7.67
N SER A 92 4.40 22.08 -6.95
CA SER A 92 4.57 23.39 -6.30
C SER A 92 5.26 23.30 -4.94
N ASN A 93 5.51 22.09 -4.43
CA ASN A 93 6.07 21.88 -3.09
C ASN A 93 7.60 21.72 -3.08
N SER A 94 8.18 22.10 -1.95
CA SER A 94 9.64 22.03 -1.71
C SER A 94 10.01 20.95 -0.69
N CYS A 95 9.52 19.73 -0.90
CA CYS A 95 9.82 18.59 -0.02
C CYS A 95 11.29 18.20 -0.14
N THR A 96 12.07 18.28 0.93
CA THR A 96 13.54 18.11 0.87
C THR A 96 14.00 16.69 0.54
N TYR A 97 13.10 15.72 0.58
CA TYR A 97 13.36 14.29 0.38
C TYR A 97 12.84 13.75 -0.97
N CYS A 98 12.26 14.61 -1.83
CA CYS A 98 11.60 14.18 -3.06
C CYS A 98 12.27 14.80 -4.30
N ALA A 99 12.55 14.00 -5.33
CA ALA A 99 13.12 14.50 -6.58
C ALA A 99 12.18 15.48 -7.30
N PHE A 100 10.86 15.35 -7.13
CA PHE A 100 9.88 16.20 -7.80
C PHE A 100 9.72 17.59 -7.17
N ARG A 101 10.46 17.90 -6.09
CA ARG A 101 10.41 19.21 -5.43
C ARG A 101 10.61 20.36 -6.40
N GLN A 102 9.99 21.50 -6.13
CA GLN A 102 9.99 22.67 -7.02
C GLN A 102 11.41 23.15 -7.37
N GLU A 103 12.35 23.16 -6.41
CA GLU A 103 13.71 23.64 -6.65
C GLU A 103 14.59 22.70 -7.50
N ASN A 104 14.13 21.47 -7.80
CA ASN A 104 14.88 20.60 -8.69
C ASN A 104 14.62 21.03 -10.15
N THR A 105 15.41 21.97 -10.65
CA THR A 105 15.31 22.52 -12.01
C THR A 105 15.93 21.63 -13.08
N GLU A 106 16.77 20.67 -12.68
CA GLU A 106 17.35 19.67 -13.58
C GLU A 106 16.34 18.60 -14.01
N LEU A 107 15.25 18.43 -13.24
CA LEU A 107 14.19 17.49 -13.56
C LEU A 107 13.33 17.99 -14.72
N LYS A 108 13.24 17.19 -15.80
CA LYS A 108 12.32 17.45 -16.91
C LYS A 108 10.85 17.34 -16.47
N ARG A 109 10.20 18.50 -16.34
CA ARG A 109 8.78 18.60 -15.97
C ARG A 109 7.88 18.06 -17.06
N THR A 110 7.05 17.08 -16.70
CA THR A 110 6.21 16.30 -17.59
C THR A 110 4.84 16.10 -16.95
N VAL A 111 3.80 16.32 -17.73
CA VAL A 111 2.41 15.91 -17.46
C VAL A 111 1.96 15.12 -18.68
N LEU A 112 1.46 13.92 -18.47
CA LEU A 112 1.02 13.05 -19.56
C LEU A 112 -0.29 13.55 -20.14
N THR A 113 -0.37 13.52 -21.47
CA THR A 113 -1.64 13.69 -22.18
C THR A 113 -2.52 12.45 -22.02
N ILE A 114 -3.83 12.59 -22.25
CA ILE A 114 -4.76 11.44 -22.21
C ILE A 114 -4.30 10.26 -23.09
N PRO A 115 -3.89 10.45 -24.37
CA PRO A 115 -3.36 9.36 -25.17
C PRO A 115 -2.11 8.69 -24.58
N GLN A 116 -1.24 9.46 -23.90
CA GLN A 116 -0.07 8.89 -23.23
C GLN A 116 -0.47 8.05 -22.01
N ILE A 117 -1.43 8.51 -21.20
CA ILE A 117 -1.98 7.71 -20.09
C ILE A 117 -2.57 6.41 -20.63
N GLU A 118 -3.33 6.47 -21.73
CA GLU A 118 -3.89 5.28 -22.36
C GLU A 118 -2.81 4.32 -22.86
N ASN A 119 -1.68 4.84 -23.38
CA ASN A 119 -0.54 4.04 -23.81
C ASN A 119 0.16 3.34 -22.63
N GLU A 120 0.42 4.04 -21.53
CA GLU A 120 0.99 3.46 -20.31
C GLU A 120 0.10 2.31 -19.79
N VAL A 121 -1.20 2.55 -19.72
CA VAL A 121 -2.17 1.54 -19.27
C VAL A 121 -2.21 0.36 -20.21
N ARG A 122 -2.16 0.58 -21.53
CA ARG A 122 -2.13 -0.51 -22.52
C ARG A 122 -0.89 -1.37 -22.36
N PHE A 123 0.27 -0.76 -22.10
CA PHE A 123 1.50 -1.50 -21.80
C PHE A 123 1.31 -2.41 -20.59
N LEU A 124 0.83 -1.88 -19.47
CA LEU A 124 0.60 -2.65 -18.25
C LEU A 124 -0.43 -3.78 -18.44
N LEU A 125 -1.45 -3.56 -19.27
CA LEU A 125 -2.42 -4.61 -19.62
C LEU A 125 -1.81 -5.74 -20.44
N LYS A 126 -0.83 -5.46 -21.32
CA LYS A 126 -0.06 -6.47 -22.06
C LYS A 126 0.83 -7.30 -21.15
N GLU A 127 1.35 -6.71 -20.08
CA GLU A 127 2.12 -7.45 -19.06
C GLU A 127 1.22 -8.28 -18.13
N GLY A 128 -0.07 -7.93 -18.03
CA GLY A 128 -1.05 -8.71 -17.27
C GLY A 128 -1.56 -8.02 -16.01
N HIS A 129 -1.16 -6.79 -15.73
CA HIS A 129 -1.75 -6.00 -14.65
C HIS A 129 -3.26 -5.82 -14.83
N LYS A 130 -3.97 -5.71 -13.70
CA LYS A 130 -5.41 -5.37 -13.63
C LYS A 130 -5.70 -4.29 -12.59
N ARG A 131 -4.69 -3.91 -11.81
CA ARG A 131 -4.76 -2.92 -10.73
C ARG A 131 -3.62 -1.94 -10.93
N ILE A 132 -3.94 -0.66 -10.91
CA ILE A 132 -2.94 0.41 -11.01
C ILE A 132 -3.15 1.45 -9.92
N LEU A 133 -2.12 2.22 -9.67
CA LEU A 133 -2.13 3.41 -8.84
C LEU A 133 -1.82 4.62 -9.73
N LEU A 134 -2.78 5.51 -9.97
CA LEU A 134 -2.48 6.78 -10.63
C LEU A 134 -1.89 7.75 -9.60
N ILE A 135 -0.74 8.32 -9.93
CA ILE A 135 0.01 9.23 -9.04
C ILE A 135 0.53 10.44 -9.81
N CYS A 136 0.53 11.61 -9.17
CA CYS A 136 1.14 12.82 -9.70
C CYS A 136 1.67 13.73 -8.58
N GLY A 137 2.51 14.70 -8.93
CA GLY A 137 2.84 15.80 -8.02
C GLY A 137 1.66 16.76 -7.81
N GLU A 138 1.81 17.68 -6.86
CA GLU A 138 0.81 18.72 -6.55
C GLU A 138 1.08 19.95 -7.41
N ASP A 139 0.39 20.06 -8.53
CA ASP A 139 0.54 21.15 -9.49
C ASP A 139 -0.66 22.09 -9.42
N GLU A 140 -0.42 23.38 -9.17
CA GLU A 140 -1.48 24.40 -9.11
C GLU A 140 -2.11 24.68 -10.48
N GLU A 141 -1.41 24.34 -11.57
CA GLU A 141 -1.92 24.52 -12.94
C GLU A 141 -2.86 23.39 -13.39
N SER A 142 -2.80 22.23 -12.73
CA SER A 142 -3.57 21.03 -13.10
C SER A 142 -4.86 20.95 -12.28
N SER A 143 -6.00 20.85 -12.96
CA SER A 143 -7.29 20.74 -12.26
C SER A 143 -7.58 19.29 -11.84
N ILE A 144 -8.43 19.12 -10.83
CA ILE A 144 -8.97 17.81 -10.49
C ILE A 144 -9.75 17.19 -11.67
N ASP A 145 -10.33 18.02 -12.54
CA ASP A 145 -11.10 17.55 -13.70
C ASP A 145 -10.17 16.88 -14.75
N ASP A 146 -8.95 17.38 -14.91
CA ASP A 146 -7.93 16.76 -15.78
C ASP A 146 -7.52 15.38 -15.24
N PHE A 147 -7.32 15.27 -13.93
CA PHE A 147 -6.98 14.00 -13.28
C PHE A 147 -8.14 12.99 -13.37
N VAL A 148 -9.38 13.46 -13.19
CA VAL A 148 -10.60 12.66 -13.38
C VAL A 148 -10.70 12.13 -14.81
N GLU A 149 -10.41 12.94 -15.82
CA GLU A 149 -10.39 12.45 -17.20
C GLU A 149 -9.28 11.41 -17.42
N GLY A 150 -8.13 11.55 -16.77
CA GLY A 150 -7.08 10.53 -16.74
C GLY A 150 -7.56 9.18 -16.15
N ILE A 151 -8.32 9.21 -15.05
CA ILE A 151 -8.94 8.01 -14.46
C ILE A 151 -9.90 7.35 -15.45
N ARG A 152 -10.79 8.15 -16.06
CA ARG A 152 -11.76 7.66 -17.05
C ARG A 152 -11.06 7.03 -18.25
N ALA A 153 -10.04 7.69 -18.78
CA ALA A 153 -9.22 7.18 -19.87
C ALA A 153 -8.60 5.82 -19.51
N ALA A 154 -7.96 5.72 -18.35
CA ALA A 154 -7.38 4.46 -17.88
C ALA A 154 -8.39 3.31 -17.76
N TYR A 155 -9.63 3.58 -17.30
CA TYR A 155 -10.70 2.57 -17.26
C TYR A 155 -11.23 2.19 -18.65
N ARG A 156 -11.23 3.12 -19.62
CA ARG A 156 -11.68 2.87 -21.00
C ARG A 156 -10.73 1.96 -21.77
N VAL A 157 -9.43 1.99 -21.47
CA VAL A 157 -8.44 1.16 -22.18
C VAL A 157 -8.78 -0.32 -22.09
N LYS A 158 -8.83 -0.95 -23.27
CA LYS A 158 -8.91 -2.40 -23.45
C LYS A 158 -7.69 -2.87 -24.23
N GLU A 159 -7.14 -4.00 -23.84
CA GLU A 159 -6.13 -4.75 -24.60
C GLU A 159 -6.67 -6.17 -24.80
N GLY A 160 -7.22 -6.45 -25.98
CA GLY A 160 -8.05 -7.65 -26.18
C GLY A 160 -9.21 -7.69 -25.18
N ARG A 161 -9.24 -8.73 -24.33
CA ARG A 161 -10.23 -8.88 -23.24
C ARG A 161 -9.77 -8.31 -21.90
N ALA A 162 -8.52 -7.83 -21.82
CA ALA A 162 -7.97 -7.27 -20.60
C ALA A 162 -8.43 -5.83 -20.38
N SER A 163 -8.63 -5.48 -19.11
CA SER A 163 -8.89 -4.10 -18.70
C SER A 163 -8.49 -3.88 -17.25
N ILE A 164 -8.28 -2.61 -16.90
CA ILE A 164 -8.06 -2.21 -15.52
C ILE A 164 -9.37 -2.39 -14.75
N ARG A 165 -9.26 -3.07 -13.61
CA ARG A 165 -10.40 -3.46 -12.77
C ARG A 165 -10.48 -2.63 -11.48
N ARG A 166 -9.38 -1.97 -11.09
CA ARG A 166 -9.32 -1.06 -9.95
C ARG A 166 -8.19 -0.04 -10.14
N ILE A 167 -8.51 1.22 -9.94
CA ILE A 167 -7.56 2.33 -9.92
C ILE A 167 -7.54 2.90 -8.50
N ASN A 168 -6.41 2.73 -7.81
CA ASN A 168 -6.12 3.54 -6.63
C ASN A 168 -5.54 4.89 -7.10
N VAL A 169 -5.61 5.90 -6.26
CA VAL A 169 -5.10 7.24 -6.58
C VAL A 169 -4.26 7.77 -5.42
N GLU A 170 -3.08 8.29 -5.74
CA GLU A 170 -2.19 8.96 -4.79
C GLU A 170 -1.94 10.37 -5.29
N ILE A 171 -2.69 11.32 -4.75
CA ILE A 171 -2.62 12.74 -5.10
C ILE A 171 -2.64 13.58 -3.84
N ALA A 172 -2.26 14.85 -3.99
CA ALA A 172 -2.24 15.81 -2.91
C ALA A 172 -3.64 16.04 -2.30
N PRO A 173 -3.71 16.64 -1.10
CA PRO A 173 -4.98 16.94 -0.46
C PRO A 173 -5.92 17.77 -1.34
N LEU A 174 -7.18 17.36 -1.41
CA LEU A 174 -8.27 18.13 -2.01
C LEU A 174 -9.19 18.68 -0.91
N ASP A 175 -10.06 19.60 -1.31
CA ASP A 175 -11.24 19.94 -0.53
C ASP A 175 -12.33 18.87 -0.71
N VAL A 176 -13.41 18.97 0.06
CA VAL A 176 -14.51 18.00 0.04
C VAL A 176 -15.16 17.94 -1.35
N GLU A 177 -15.28 19.05 -2.07
CA GLU A 177 -15.89 19.07 -3.41
C GLU A 177 -15.02 18.37 -4.45
N GLY A 178 -13.70 18.59 -4.43
CA GLY A 178 -12.74 17.86 -5.24
C GLY A 178 -12.80 16.36 -4.96
N PHE A 179 -12.91 15.96 -3.69
CA PHE A 179 -13.12 14.56 -3.35
C PHE A 179 -14.48 14.01 -3.77
N ARG A 180 -15.55 14.81 -3.80
CA ARG A 180 -16.87 14.37 -4.33
C ARG A 180 -16.78 14.05 -5.81
N LYS A 181 -16.06 14.87 -6.59
CA LYS A 181 -15.77 14.56 -8.00
C LYS A 181 -15.01 13.24 -8.11
N LEU A 182 -13.97 13.04 -7.30
CA LEU A 182 -13.18 11.81 -7.30
C LEU A 182 -13.99 10.56 -6.90
N ALA A 183 -14.91 10.69 -5.94
CA ALA A 183 -15.77 9.60 -5.49
C ALA A 183 -16.72 9.11 -6.60
N GLN A 184 -17.14 10.00 -7.52
CA GLN A 184 -17.98 9.64 -8.67
C GLN A 184 -17.25 8.74 -9.68
N GLU A 185 -15.91 8.81 -9.73
CA GLU A 185 -15.08 8.03 -10.66
C GLU A 185 -14.82 6.60 -10.23
N LYS A 186 -15.46 6.13 -9.15
CA LYS A 186 -15.39 4.73 -8.74
C LYS A 186 -13.93 4.29 -8.54
N ILE A 187 -13.15 5.13 -7.88
CA ILE A 187 -11.78 4.78 -7.48
C ILE A 187 -11.79 3.61 -6.49
N GLY A 188 -10.66 2.94 -6.39
CA GLY A 188 -10.39 1.89 -5.42
C GLY A 188 -10.10 2.49 -4.04
N THR A 189 -8.92 3.10 -3.89
CA THR A 189 -8.47 3.69 -2.61
C THR A 189 -7.84 5.04 -2.88
N TYR A 190 -8.23 6.05 -2.10
CA TYR A 190 -7.49 7.31 -2.02
C TYR A 190 -6.31 7.14 -1.05
N ILE A 191 -5.10 7.40 -1.52
CA ILE A 191 -3.87 7.22 -0.76
C ILE A 191 -3.21 8.58 -0.58
N CYS A 192 -2.81 8.88 0.65
CA CYS A 192 -2.02 10.06 0.97
C CYS A 192 -1.17 9.75 2.19
N PHE A 193 0.16 9.85 2.04
CA PHE A 193 1.06 9.64 3.16
C PHE A 193 1.08 10.89 4.02
N GLN A 194 1.02 10.75 5.34
CA GLN A 194 1.31 11.86 6.24
C GLN A 194 2.80 12.25 6.15
N GLU A 195 3.64 11.35 5.65
CA GLU A 195 5.10 11.49 5.51
C GLU A 195 5.80 11.43 6.87
N THR A 196 5.50 12.36 7.77
CA THR A 196 5.89 12.31 9.17
C THR A 196 4.78 12.91 10.01
N TYR A 197 4.39 12.20 11.06
CA TYR A 197 3.35 12.65 11.97
C TYR A 197 3.88 13.65 13.01
N ASP A 198 5.20 13.75 13.23
CA ASP A 198 5.74 14.74 14.15
C ASP A 198 5.65 16.14 13.49
N PRO A 199 4.83 17.07 14.01
CA PRO A 199 4.67 18.40 13.41
C PRO A 199 5.99 19.20 13.35
N VAL A 200 6.94 18.91 14.26
CA VAL A 200 8.28 19.53 14.25
C VAL A 200 9.10 19.03 13.06
N GLN A 201 9.10 17.72 12.82
CA GLN A 201 9.77 17.12 11.67
C GLN A 201 9.06 17.50 10.37
N TYR A 202 7.73 17.50 10.36
CA TYR A 202 6.94 17.86 9.19
C TYR A 202 7.31 19.26 8.67
N LYS A 203 7.34 20.25 9.56
CA LYS A 203 7.73 21.63 9.22
C LYS A 203 9.16 21.72 8.69
N LYS A 204 10.07 20.87 9.19
CA LYS A 204 11.47 20.83 8.76
C LYS A 204 11.63 20.33 7.31
N TYR A 205 10.78 19.40 6.87
CA TYR A 205 10.92 18.75 5.57
C TYR A 205 10.01 19.30 4.48
N HIS A 206 8.94 20.03 4.85
CA HIS A 206 7.98 20.65 3.93
C HIS A 206 8.14 22.18 3.95
N LEU A 207 9.10 22.69 3.19
CA LEU A 207 9.56 24.08 3.32
C LEU A 207 8.60 25.11 2.71
N LYS A 208 7.95 24.77 1.60
CA LYS A 208 7.08 25.65 0.80
C LYS A 208 6.03 24.83 0.04
N GLY A 209 5.01 25.54 -0.42
CA GLY A 209 3.86 25.00 -1.15
C GLY A 209 2.71 24.59 -0.21
N PRO A 210 1.55 24.19 -0.77
CA PRO A 210 0.38 23.82 0.02
C PRO A 210 0.62 22.68 1.01
N LYS A 211 1.56 21.77 0.70
CA LYS A 211 1.95 20.66 1.58
C LYS A 211 2.69 21.12 2.84
N ALA A 212 3.10 22.38 2.97
CA ALA A 212 3.69 22.87 4.23
C ALA A 212 2.64 22.95 5.37
N ASP A 213 1.35 22.94 5.05
CA ASP A 213 0.27 22.92 6.04
C ASP A 213 0.06 21.51 6.60
N TYR A 214 0.56 21.31 7.81
CA TYR A 214 0.48 20.05 8.55
C TYR A 214 -0.96 19.62 8.85
N GLU A 215 -1.82 20.53 9.32
CA GLU A 215 -3.19 20.17 9.71
C GLU A 215 -4.03 19.87 8.46
N ASN A 216 -3.86 20.65 7.38
CA ASN A 216 -4.50 20.36 6.10
C ASN A 216 -4.15 18.96 5.59
N ARG A 217 -2.88 18.54 5.72
CA ARG A 217 -2.43 17.18 5.38
C ARG A 217 -3.00 16.13 6.32
N LEU A 218 -2.96 16.37 7.63
CA LEU A 218 -3.38 15.41 8.65
C LEU A 218 -4.86 15.04 8.53
N TYR A 219 -5.73 16.02 8.29
CA TYR A 219 -7.18 15.83 8.15
C TYR A 219 -7.65 15.53 6.72
N VAL A 220 -6.74 15.17 5.80
CA VAL A 220 -7.12 14.90 4.40
C VAL A 220 -8.02 13.68 4.27
N MET A 221 -7.81 12.66 5.11
CA MET A 221 -8.61 11.44 5.09
C MET A 221 -10.04 11.71 5.55
N ASP A 222 -10.23 12.58 6.54
CA ASP A 222 -11.54 13.04 6.99
C ASP A 222 -12.34 13.65 5.84
N ARG A 223 -11.72 14.57 5.09
CA ARG A 223 -12.38 15.21 3.93
C ARG A 223 -12.70 14.20 2.82
N ALA A 224 -11.81 13.25 2.57
CA ALA A 224 -12.05 12.19 1.59
C ALA A 224 -13.25 11.30 2.00
N MET A 225 -13.31 10.90 3.26
CA MET A 225 -14.40 10.06 3.78
C MET A 225 -15.73 10.82 3.88
N GLU A 226 -15.71 12.09 4.28
CA GLU A 226 -16.87 13.00 4.25
C GLU A 226 -17.46 13.11 2.83
N ALA A 227 -16.59 13.16 1.81
CA ALA A 227 -16.98 13.21 0.40
C ALA A 227 -17.50 11.87 -0.17
N GLY A 228 -17.49 10.79 0.63
CA GLY A 228 -18.00 9.48 0.24
C GLY A 228 -16.95 8.49 -0.29
N ILE A 229 -15.65 8.79 -0.16
CA ILE A 229 -14.59 7.81 -0.44
C ILE A 229 -14.52 6.82 0.72
N LYS A 230 -14.87 5.56 0.46
CA LYS A 230 -15.01 4.52 1.50
C LYS A 230 -13.70 3.83 1.89
N ASP A 231 -12.73 3.79 0.97
CA ASP A 231 -11.44 3.14 1.20
C ASP A 231 -10.34 4.22 1.12
N VAL A 232 -9.67 4.47 2.25
CA VAL A 232 -8.51 5.37 2.34
C VAL A 232 -7.24 4.61 2.71
N GLY A 233 -6.09 5.14 2.30
CA GLY A 233 -4.77 4.55 2.55
C GLY A 233 -3.83 5.57 3.17
N ILE A 234 -3.42 5.31 4.42
CA ILE A 234 -2.46 6.15 5.15
C ILE A 234 -1.02 5.65 4.98
N GLY A 235 -0.03 6.44 5.35
CA GLY A 235 1.37 6.01 5.35
C GLY A 235 2.29 7.02 6.00
N ALA A 236 3.48 6.55 6.39
CA ALA A 236 4.58 7.36 6.89
C ALA A 236 5.84 7.04 6.08
N LEU A 237 6.66 8.05 5.79
CA LEU A 237 7.94 7.92 5.11
C LEU A 237 9.03 7.69 6.15
N PHE A 238 9.33 6.41 6.39
CA PHE A 238 10.31 5.98 7.38
C PHE A 238 11.71 6.47 6.98
N GLY A 239 12.34 7.23 7.88
CA GLY A 239 13.59 7.95 7.59
C GLY A 239 13.55 9.42 8.00
N LEU A 240 12.37 10.03 8.06
CA LEU A 240 12.20 11.46 8.39
C LEU A 240 12.20 11.73 9.91
N GLY A 241 11.80 10.78 10.73
CA GLY A 241 11.70 10.92 12.18
C GLY A 241 11.95 9.60 12.89
N ASP A 242 11.77 9.60 14.22
CA ASP A 242 11.83 8.37 15.02
C ASP A 242 10.72 7.41 14.57
N TYR A 243 11.10 6.26 13.99
CA TYR A 243 10.14 5.29 13.46
C TYR A 243 9.14 4.81 14.52
N ARG A 244 9.53 4.80 15.80
CA ARG A 244 8.67 4.36 16.90
C ARG A 244 7.51 5.33 17.08
N PHE A 245 7.79 6.63 17.00
CA PHE A 245 6.76 7.67 17.02
C PHE A 245 5.84 7.54 15.82
N GLU A 246 6.40 7.36 14.61
CA GLU A 246 5.60 7.23 13.38
C GLU A 246 4.67 6.02 13.41
N VAL A 247 5.11 4.89 13.97
CA VAL A 247 4.25 3.70 14.16
C VAL A 247 3.09 4.00 15.12
N LEU A 248 3.36 4.62 16.28
CA LEU A 248 2.30 4.99 17.21
C LEU A 248 1.31 5.99 16.61
N ALA A 249 1.79 6.98 15.86
CA ALA A 249 0.95 7.96 15.21
C ALA A 249 0.11 7.38 14.08
N LEU A 250 0.63 6.40 13.32
CA LEU A 250 -0.16 5.61 12.37
C LEU A 250 -1.31 4.87 13.07
N MET A 251 -1.07 4.30 14.26
CA MET A 251 -2.12 3.62 15.03
C MET A 251 -3.18 4.61 15.50
N GLU A 252 -2.77 5.78 15.98
CA GLU A 252 -3.69 6.83 16.43
C GLU A 252 -4.52 7.40 15.27
N HIS A 253 -3.94 7.57 14.08
CA HIS A 253 -4.68 7.95 12.88
C HIS A 253 -5.68 6.86 12.47
N ALA A 254 -5.28 5.58 12.50
CA ALA A 254 -6.20 4.48 12.22
C ALA A 254 -7.38 4.45 13.20
N ARG A 255 -7.12 4.67 14.49
CA ARG A 255 -8.14 4.78 15.55
C ARG A 255 -9.08 5.95 15.31
N HIS A 256 -8.54 7.13 15.00
CA HIS A 256 -9.32 8.33 14.67
C HIS A 256 -10.32 8.07 13.53
N LEU A 257 -9.87 7.45 12.43
CA LEU A 257 -10.75 7.14 11.30
C LEU A 257 -11.83 6.11 11.67
N GLU A 258 -11.49 5.07 12.45
CA GLU A 258 -12.48 4.09 12.91
C GLU A 258 -13.54 4.72 13.83
N GLU A 259 -13.15 5.63 14.72
CA GLU A 259 -14.07 6.34 15.61
C GLU A 259 -14.95 7.36 14.88
N ALA A 260 -14.37 8.13 13.96
CA ALA A 260 -15.08 9.19 13.25
C ALA A 260 -16.01 8.67 12.15
N PHE A 261 -15.62 7.60 11.46
CA PHE A 261 -16.31 7.12 10.25
C PHE A 261 -16.79 5.66 10.32
N GLY A 262 -16.52 4.95 11.43
CA GLY A 262 -16.94 3.56 11.63
C GLY A 262 -16.04 2.52 10.93
N CYS A 263 -15.00 2.95 10.22
CA CYS A 263 -13.97 2.07 9.68
C CYS A 263 -12.61 2.78 9.59
N GLY A 264 -11.55 2.06 9.98
CA GLY A 264 -10.18 2.51 9.81
C GLY A 264 -9.69 2.48 8.35
N PRO A 265 -8.40 2.73 8.10
CA PRO A 265 -7.83 2.73 6.76
C PRO A 265 -7.90 1.34 6.11
N HIS A 266 -8.14 1.31 4.80
CA HIS A 266 -8.08 0.08 4.01
C HIS A 266 -6.64 -0.44 3.90
N THR A 267 -5.68 0.50 3.79
CA THR A 267 -4.25 0.18 3.70
C THR A 267 -3.36 1.11 4.49
N VAL A 268 -2.22 0.58 4.95
CA VAL A 268 -1.06 1.34 5.42
C VAL A 268 0.10 1.09 4.46
N SER A 269 0.69 2.16 3.94
CA SER A 269 1.93 2.11 3.16
C SER A 269 3.13 2.40 4.06
N VAL A 270 4.22 1.66 3.86
CA VAL A 270 5.43 1.73 4.71
C VAL A 270 6.70 2.07 3.91
N PRO A 271 6.73 3.13 3.08
CA PRO A 271 7.92 3.47 2.30
C PRO A 271 9.09 3.88 3.21
N ARG A 272 10.30 3.39 2.92
CA ARG A 272 11.56 4.00 3.41
C ARG A 272 12.04 5.10 2.45
N ILE A 273 12.78 6.07 2.98
CA ILE A 273 13.47 7.05 2.13
C ILE A 273 14.49 6.32 1.27
N GLU A 274 14.40 6.54 -0.03
CA GLU A 274 15.36 6.06 -1.01
C GLU A 274 16.08 7.26 -1.65
N PRO A 275 17.30 7.06 -2.18
CA PRO A 275 18.01 8.08 -2.94
C PRO A 275 17.12 8.69 -4.04
N ALA A 276 17.24 10.01 -4.21
CA ALA A 276 16.44 10.76 -5.17
C ALA A 276 17.23 11.98 -5.67
N ASP A 277 17.28 12.15 -6.99
CA ASP A 277 18.05 13.23 -7.61
C ASP A 277 17.49 14.60 -7.23
N GLY A 278 18.37 15.55 -6.92
CA GLY A 278 17.99 16.90 -6.49
C GLY A 278 17.32 16.98 -5.11
N ALA A 279 17.23 15.87 -4.36
CA ALA A 279 16.62 15.81 -3.03
C ALA A 279 17.70 15.75 -1.92
N PRO A 280 17.99 16.86 -1.20
CA PRO A 280 19.10 16.92 -0.27
C PRO A 280 19.01 15.93 0.91
N VAL A 281 17.80 15.64 1.39
CA VAL A 281 17.58 14.71 2.52
C VAL A 281 17.64 13.25 2.08
N ALA A 282 17.34 12.94 0.81
CA ALA A 282 17.36 11.57 0.32
C ALA A 282 18.78 10.98 0.27
N ASN A 283 19.79 11.83 0.06
CA ASN A 283 21.20 11.40 0.01
C ASN A 283 21.82 11.18 1.40
N HIS A 284 21.22 11.73 2.45
CA HIS A 284 21.67 11.59 3.84
C HIS A 284 20.44 11.48 4.74
N VAL A 285 19.91 10.25 4.84
CA VAL A 285 18.69 9.96 5.60
C VAL A 285 18.90 10.33 7.08
N PRO A 286 18.05 11.20 7.67
CA PRO A 286 18.29 11.77 8.99
C PRO A 286 18.03 10.78 10.12
N HIS A 287 17.05 9.90 9.95
CA HIS A 287 16.69 8.85 10.91
C HIS A 287 16.63 7.49 10.20
N PRO A 288 17.78 6.95 9.74
CA PRO A 288 17.79 5.73 8.94
C PRO A 288 17.15 4.57 9.70
N VAL A 289 16.30 3.81 9.01
CA VAL A 289 15.64 2.63 9.56
C VAL A 289 16.35 1.40 9.03
N SER A 290 16.98 0.64 9.93
CA SER A 290 17.67 -0.60 9.60
C SER A 290 16.70 -1.65 9.03
N ASP A 291 17.21 -2.66 8.34
CA ASP A 291 16.37 -3.75 7.83
C ASP A 291 15.67 -4.52 8.96
N ASP A 292 16.33 -4.69 10.11
CA ASP A 292 15.76 -5.36 11.28
C ASP A 292 14.65 -4.53 11.93
N ASP A 293 14.86 -3.21 12.08
CA ASP A 293 13.82 -2.29 12.54
C ASP A 293 12.66 -2.25 11.55
N PHE A 294 12.92 -2.30 10.25
CA PHE A 294 11.88 -2.25 9.23
C PHE A 294 11.01 -3.52 9.25
N LYS A 295 11.63 -4.70 9.40
CA LYS A 295 10.91 -5.96 9.63
C LYS A 295 10.05 -5.90 10.90
N LYS A 296 10.59 -5.32 11.98
CA LYS A 296 9.85 -5.10 13.23
C LYS A 296 8.66 -4.15 13.02
N ILE A 297 8.83 -3.04 12.30
CA ILE A 297 7.76 -2.09 11.97
C ILE A 297 6.60 -2.80 11.26
N VAL A 298 6.90 -3.56 10.20
CA VAL A 298 5.89 -4.28 9.43
C VAL A 298 5.17 -5.33 10.28
N ALA A 299 5.92 -6.08 11.09
CA ALA A 299 5.35 -7.07 12.00
C ALA A 299 4.41 -6.43 13.04
N LEU A 300 4.82 -5.30 13.64
CA LEU A 300 4.01 -4.57 14.61
C LEU A 300 2.73 -4.01 13.99
N ILE A 301 2.81 -3.39 12.81
CA ILE A 301 1.62 -2.90 12.10
C ILE A 301 0.67 -4.06 11.79
N ARG A 302 1.19 -5.22 11.36
CA ARG A 302 0.37 -6.40 11.05
C ARG A 302 -0.40 -6.91 12.27
N ILE A 303 0.25 -7.04 13.43
CA ILE A 303 -0.44 -7.53 14.64
C ILE A 303 -1.36 -6.48 15.28
N ALA A 304 -1.04 -5.19 15.13
CA ALA A 304 -1.84 -4.10 15.67
C ALA A 304 -3.07 -3.79 14.82
N LEU A 305 -2.93 -3.84 13.49
CA LEU A 305 -4.00 -3.60 12.51
C LEU A 305 -4.23 -4.84 11.62
N PRO A 306 -4.74 -5.96 12.20
CA PRO A 306 -4.79 -7.26 11.54
C PRO A 306 -5.52 -7.26 10.20
N TYR A 307 -6.55 -6.41 10.03
CA TYR A 307 -7.38 -6.38 8.82
C TYR A 307 -6.98 -5.32 7.81
N THR A 308 -6.08 -4.40 8.19
CA THR A 308 -5.56 -3.36 7.30
C THR A 308 -4.49 -3.95 6.39
N GLY A 309 -4.63 -3.72 5.08
CA GLY A 309 -3.63 -4.16 4.12
C GLY A 309 -2.32 -3.39 4.30
N ILE A 310 -1.18 -4.06 4.22
CA ILE A 310 0.12 -3.38 4.19
C ILE A 310 0.65 -3.39 2.75
N ILE A 311 1.00 -2.22 2.24
CA ILE A 311 1.54 -1.99 0.89
C ILE A 311 3.07 -1.88 0.97
N LEU A 312 3.77 -2.68 0.16
CA LEU A 312 5.22 -2.56 -0.07
C LEU A 312 5.51 -2.21 -1.53
N SER A 313 6.22 -1.11 -1.75
CA SER A 313 6.64 -0.70 -3.10
C SER A 313 7.98 -1.32 -3.49
N THR A 314 8.40 -1.09 -4.73
CA THR A 314 9.73 -1.42 -5.28
C THR A 314 10.85 -0.49 -4.79
N ARG A 315 10.64 0.24 -3.67
CA ARG A 315 11.73 0.90 -2.94
C ARG A 315 12.70 -0.12 -2.37
N GLU A 316 12.16 -1.21 -1.85
CA GLU A 316 12.93 -2.28 -1.25
C GLU A 316 13.52 -3.24 -2.29
N ASN A 317 14.69 -3.79 -1.99
CA ASN A 317 15.31 -4.84 -2.79
C ASN A 317 14.65 -6.21 -2.61
N GLU A 318 14.95 -7.14 -3.50
CA GLU A 318 14.38 -8.49 -3.51
C GLU A 318 14.47 -9.22 -2.16
N THR A 319 15.63 -9.18 -1.51
CA THR A 319 15.88 -9.88 -0.24
C THR A 319 14.95 -9.38 0.85
N ILE A 320 14.88 -8.06 1.04
CA ILE A 320 14.02 -7.46 2.07
C ILE A 320 12.55 -7.66 1.74
N ARG A 321 12.17 -7.54 0.46
CA ARG A 321 10.80 -7.82 0.04
C ARG A 321 10.37 -9.24 0.40
N LYS A 322 11.21 -10.23 0.12
CA LYS A 322 10.94 -11.65 0.44
C LYS A 322 10.67 -11.85 1.93
N ASP A 323 11.51 -11.27 2.80
CA ASP A 323 11.32 -11.35 4.25
C ASP A 323 10.00 -10.68 4.68
N LEU A 324 9.69 -9.51 4.15
CA LEU A 324 8.49 -8.75 4.54
C LEU A 324 7.18 -9.39 4.06
N PHE A 325 7.20 -10.14 2.96
CA PHE A 325 6.06 -10.94 2.53
C PHE A 325 5.65 -11.96 3.59
N HIS A 326 6.61 -12.48 4.34
CA HIS A 326 6.37 -13.41 5.43
C HIS A 326 5.74 -12.71 6.65
N TYR A 327 6.21 -11.51 7.00
CA TYR A 327 5.86 -10.85 8.26
C TYR A 327 4.62 -9.96 8.23
N GLY A 328 4.10 -9.54 7.07
CA GLY A 328 2.88 -8.74 7.11
C GLY A 328 2.37 -8.16 5.79
N ILE A 329 3.19 -8.12 4.75
CA ILE A 329 2.81 -7.48 3.49
C ILE A 329 1.65 -8.22 2.81
N SER A 330 0.72 -7.45 2.25
CA SER A 330 -0.50 -7.98 1.60
C SER A 330 -0.69 -7.50 0.16
N GLN A 331 -0.09 -6.35 -0.19
CA GLN A 331 -0.10 -5.81 -1.54
C GLN A 331 1.28 -5.30 -1.90
N ILE A 332 1.68 -5.50 -3.15
CA ILE A 332 2.99 -5.09 -3.63
C ILE A 332 2.93 -4.50 -5.02
N SER A 333 3.81 -3.53 -5.30
CA SER A 333 4.04 -3.09 -6.67
C SER A 333 5.03 -4.03 -7.37
N ALA A 334 4.84 -4.34 -8.65
CA ALA A 334 5.72 -5.20 -9.43
C ALA A 334 5.91 -4.62 -10.83
N GLY A 335 7.07 -4.83 -11.46
CA GLY A 335 7.40 -4.19 -12.75
C GLY A 335 7.26 -2.67 -12.70
N SER A 336 7.63 -2.03 -11.60
CA SER A 336 7.30 -0.62 -11.37
C SER A 336 8.23 0.33 -12.13
N ARG A 337 7.68 1.45 -12.60
CA ARG A 337 8.44 2.62 -13.04
C ARG A 337 8.06 3.82 -12.17
N THR A 338 9.03 4.69 -11.87
CA THR A 338 8.87 5.80 -10.91
C THR A 338 8.93 7.19 -11.55
N ASN A 339 8.83 7.25 -12.88
CA ASN A 339 8.83 8.48 -13.66
C ASN A 339 7.66 8.51 -14.68
N PRO A 340 7.17 9.70 -15.07
CA PRO A 340 6.06 9.80 -16.02
C PRO A 340 6.40 9.28 -17.41
N GLY A 341 5.52 8.47 -18.00
CA GLY A 341 5.64 7.98 -19.38
C GLY A 341 6.65 6.84 -19.57
N ALA A 342 7.06 6.20 -18.49
CA ALA A 342 8.18 5.27 -18.48
C ALA A 342 7.87 3.88 -19.05
N TYR A 343 6.59 3.50 -19.15
CA TYR A 343 6.21 2.16 -19.59
C TYR A 343 6.23 2.03 -21.12
N ALA A 344 5.45 2.85 -21.81
CA ALA A 344 5.26 2.78 -23.25
C ALA A 344 6.46 3.31 -24.04
N ASP A 345 7.14 4.34 -23.53
CA ASP A 345 8.26 4.99 -24.23
C ASP A 345 9.63 4.40 -23.85
N GLY A 346 9.67 3.24 -23.18
CA GLY A 346 10.91 2.51 -22.86
C GLY A 346 11.81 3.19 -21.83
N GLY A 347 11.24 3.98 -20.92
CA GLY A 347 11.98 4.65 -19.85
C GLY A 347 12.50 6.03 -20.22
N GLY A 348 11.67 6.87 -20.86
CA GLY A 348 12.02 8.25 -21.19
C GLY A 348 12.65 9.03 -20.04
N ASP A 349 13.56 9.95 -20.36
CA ASP A 349 14.34 10.75 -19.41
C ASP A 349 13.49 11.88 -18.78
N THR A 350 12.47 11.50 -18.00
CA THR A 350 11.60 12.40 -17.24
C THR A 350 11.97 12.47 -15.76
N GLY A 351 12.98 11.69 -15.35
CA GLY A 351 13.51 11.60 -13.99
C GLY A 351 12.58 10.89 -13.01
N ALA A 352 13.13 9.95 -12.25
CA ALA A 352 12.43 9.17 -11.25
C ALA A 352 12.14 9.96 -9.98
N GLN A 353 11.01 9.68 -9.32
CA GLN A 353 10.71 10.25 -8.01
C GLN A 353 11.73 9.80 -6.94
N PHE A 354 12.19 8.55 -7.06
CA PHE A 354 13.17 7.89 -6.20
C PHE A 354 13.80 6.69 -6.94
N ALA A 355 14.96 6.23 -6.46
CA ALA A 355 15.66 5.06 -6.96
C ALA A 355 14.92 3.76 -6.60
N LEU A 356 14.75 2.87 -7.58
CA LEU A 356 14.16 1.55 -7.36
C LEU A 356 15.16 0.63 -6.64
N GLY A 357 14.68 -0.16 -5.68
CA GLY A 357 15.44 -1.27 -5.10
C GLY A 357 15.15 -2.62 -5.78
N ASP A 358 13.99 -2.76 -6.42
CA ASP A 358 13.61 -3.95 -7.19
C ASP A 358 13.25 -3.59 -8.63
N HIS A 359 14.09 -4.06 -9.55
CA HIS A 359 14.02 -3.78 -11.00
C HIS A 359 13.40 -4.92 -11.81
N ARG A 360 12.98 -6.01 -11.14
CA ARG A 360 12.44 -7.19 -11.82
C ARG A 360 11.13 -6.86 -12.52
N THR A 361 10.94 -7.52 -13.67
CA THR A 361 9.69 -7.53 -14.42
C THR A 361 8.57 -8.21 -13.60
N LEU A 362 7.33 -8.02 -14.03
CA LEU A 362 6.19 -8.71 -13.41
C LEU A 362 6.35 -10.25 -13.45
N ASP A 363 6.84 -10.79 -14.56
CA ASP A 363 7.03 -12.24 -14.76
C ASP A 363 8.07 -12.82 -13.77
N GLU A 364 9.20 -12.15 -13.61
CA GLU A 364 10.25 -12.53 -12.65
C GLU A 364 9.77 -12.47 -11.20
N VAL A 365 9.03 -11.42 -10.82
CA VAL A 365 8.42 -11.33 -9.48
C VAL A 365 7.45 -12.48 -9.27
N ILE A 366 6.59 -12.79 -10.26
CA ILE A 366 5.64 -13.91 -10.16
C ILE A 366 6.37 -15.26 -10.08
N SER A 367 7.46 -15.44 -10.81
CA SER A 367 8.32 -16.63 -10.72
C SER A 367 8.81 -16.85 -9.28
N GLN A 368 9.38 -15.81 -8.67
CA GLN A 368 9.87 -15.89 -7.29
C GLN A 368 8.73 -16.17 -6.31
N LEU A 369 7.57 -15.54 -6.49
CA LEU A 369 6.40 -15.77 -5.63
C LEU A 369 5.92 -17.23 -5.70
N ILE A 370 5.96 -17.87 -6.87
CA ILE A 370 5.59 -19.29 -7.01
C ILE A 370 6.58 -20.18 -6.27
N GLU A 371 7.88 -19.90 -6.36
CA GLU A 371 8.94 -20.64 -5.66
C GLU A 371 8.79 -20.54 -4.15
N ASP A 372 8.39 -19.37 -3.66
CA ASP A 372 8.10 -19.11 -2.25
C ASP A 372 6.67 -19.51 -1.84
N GLU A 373 5.94 -20.19 -2.73
CA GLU A 373 4.57 -20.70 -2.56
C GLU A 373 3.49 -19.63 -2.29
N TYR A 374 3.77 -18.36 -2.59
CA TYR A 374 2.78 -17.30 -2.57
C TYR A 374 1.87 -17.35 -3.80
N ILE A 375 0.67 -16.80 -3.65
CA ILE A 375 -0.35 -16.66 -4.71
C ILE A 375 -0.33 -15.21 -5.19
N PRO A 376 0.25 -14.93 -6.37
CA PRO A 376 0.07 -13.66 -7.05
C PRO A 376 -1.41 -13.42 -7.30
N SER A 377 -1.92 -12.24 -6.95
CA SER A 377 -3.35 -11.94 -7.12
C SER A 377 -3.58 -10.58 -7.77
N PHE A 378 -4.46 -10.57 -8.76
CA PHE A 378 -4.98 -9.36 -9.38
C PHE A 378 -6.45 -9.11 -8.99
N CYS A 379 -6.87 -9.67 -7.85
CA CYS A 379 -8.24 -9.70 -7.38
C CYS A 379 -8.83 -8.29 -7.22
N THR A 380 -10.07 -8.13 -7.69
CA THR A 380 -10.91 -6.95 -7.49
C THR A 380 -12.33 -7.33 -7.05
N GLY A 381 -12.54 -8.58 -6.63
CA GLY A 381 -13.85 -9.13 -6.28
C GLY A 381 -14.55 -8.43 -5.11
N CYS A 382 -13.79 -7.82 -4.17
CA CYS A 382 -14.41 -7.00 -3.11
C CYS A 382 -15.14 -5.80 -3.70
N TYR A 383 -14.47 -5.07 -4.59
CA TYR A 383 -15.01 -3.90 -5.27
C TYR A 383 -16.24 -4.26 -6.13
N ARG A 384 -16.16 -5.36 -6.90
CA ARG A 384 -17.27 -5.86 -7.72
C ARG A 384 -18.54 -6.20 -6.94
N LYS A 385 -18.38 -6.61 -5.67
CA LYS A 385 -19.48 -6.99 -4.77
C LYS A 385 -19.89 -5.87 -3.82
N GLY A 386 -19.31 -4.67 -3.95
CA GLY A 386 -19.57 -3.56 -3.04
C GLY A 386 -19.02 -3.75 -1.62
N ARG A 387 -18.09 -4.70 -1.42
CA ARG A 387 -17.42 -4.94 -0.12
C ARG A 387 -16.30 -3.92 0.09
N VAL A 388 -16.66 -2.72 0.54
CA VAL A 388 -15.77 -1.58 0.76
C VAL A 388 -16.10 -0.93 2.11
N GLY A 389 -15.15 -0.24 2.75
CA GLY A 389 -15.35 0.34 4.08
C GLY A 389 -15.82 -0.69 5.12
N ALA A 390 -16.90 -0.38 5.84
CA ALA A 390 -17.46 -1.24 6.89
C ALA A 390 -17.85 -2.65 6.40
N ASP A 391 -18.45 -2.78 5.21
CA ASP A 391 -18.87 -4.09 4.65
C ASP A 391 -17.68 -5.04 4.44
N PHE A 392 -16.50 -4.48 4.14
CA PHE A 392 -15.26 -5.27 4.07
C PHE A 392 -14.83 -5.73 5.46
N MET A 393 -14.90 -4.84 6.46
CA MET A 393 -14.47 -5.13 7.82
C MET A 393 -15.35 -6.18 8.50
N ASP A 394 -16.65 -6.21 8.24
CA ASP A 394 -17.56 -7.23 8.78
C ASP A 394 -17.21 -8.66 8.33
N LEU A 395 -16.60 -8.80 7.15
CA LEU A 395 -16.10 -10.09 6.66
C LEU A 395 -14.66 -10.36 7.10
N ALA A 396 -13.83 -9.32 7.20
CA ALA A 396 -12.44 -9.44 7.58
C ALA A 396 -12.29 -9.79 9.07
N LYS A 397 -13.01 -9.10 9.96
CA LYS A 397 -12.96 -9.26 11.41
C LYS A 397 -13.14 -10.72 11.89
N PRO A 398 -14.15 -11.47 11.42
CA PRO A 398 -14.32 -12.87 11.80
C PRO A 398 -13.40 -13.86 11.04
N GLY A 399 -12.48 -13.38 10.19
CA GLY A 399 -11.62 -14.24 9.37
C GLY A 399 -12.30 -14.86 8.14
N LEU A 400 -13.59 -14.56 7.92
CA LEU A 400 -14.38 -15.10 6.80
C LEU A 400 -13.91 -14.61 5.44
N ILE A 401 -13.21 -13.48 5.40
CA ILE A 401 -12.67 -12.90 4.17
C ILE A 401 -11.75 -13.86 3.41
N LYS A 402 -11.05 -14.77 4.11
CA LYS A 402 -10.17 -15.78 3.49
C LYS A 402 -10.96 -16.74 2.59
N GLU A 403 -12.22 -17.05 2.92
CA GLU A 403 -13.09 -17.92 2.09
C GLU A 403 -13.47 -17.29 0.74
N PHE A 404 -13.26 -15.98 0.58
CA PHE A 404 -13.50 -15.27 -0.69
C PHE A 404 -12.19 -14.88 -1.36
N CYS A 405 -11.25 -14.33 -0.59
CA CYS A 405 -10.05 -13.77 -1.16
C CYS A 405 -9.02 -14.82 -1.59
N LEU A 406 -8.97 -15.99 -0.95
CA LEU A 406 -8.13 -17.10 -1.42
C LEU A 406 -8.61 -17.62 -2.79
N PRO A 407 -9.90 -18.02 -2.98
CA PRO A 407 -10.40 -18.40 -4.29
C PRO A 407 -10.19 -17.33 -5.36
N ASN A 408 -10.53 -16.08 -5.06
CA ASN A 408 -10.38 -14.99 -6.02
C ASN A 408 -8.90 -14.74 -6.37
N GLY A 409 -7.98 -14.99 -5.42
CA GLY A 409 -6.54 -15.02 -5.68
C GLY A 409 -6.18 -16.03 -6.75
N LEU A 410 -6.55 -17.30 -6.53
CA LEU A 410 -6.32 -18.40 -7.46
C LEU A 410 -6.94 -18.16 -8.83
N PHE A 411 -8.15 -17.57 -8.89
CA PHE A 411 -8.83 -17.28 -10.15
C PHE A 411 -8.05 -16.26 -10.97
N THR A 412 -7.71 -15.12 -10.37
CA THR A 412 -6.92 -14.10 -11.07
C THR A 412 -5.52 -14.57 -11.42
N PHE A 413 -4.95 -15.48 -10.64
CA PHE A 413 -3.67 -16.09 -10.95
C PHE A 413 -3.78 -17.04 -12.14
N ARG A 414 -4.82 -17.90 -12.18
CA ARG A 414 -5.12 -18.79 -13.32
C ARG A 414 -5.34 -18.00 -14.61
N GLU A 415 -6.04 -16.87 -14.53
CA GLU A 415 -6.18 -15.94 -15.66
C GLU A 415 -4.82 -15.43 -16.13
N TYR A 416 -3.97 -14.96 -15.20
CA TYR A 416 -2.63 -14.46 -15.55
C TYR A 416 -1.79 -15.54 -16.25
N LEU A 417 -1.74 -16.75 -15.67
CA LEU A 417 -0.94 -17.84 -16.19
C LEU A 417 -1.37 -18.29 -17.60
N THR A 418 -2.69 -18.27 -17.85
CA THR A 418 -3.25 -18.64 -19.16
C THR A 418 -2.95 -17.57 -20.22
N ASP A 419 -3.08 -16.30 -19.86
CA ASP A 419 -3.07 -15.20 -20.83
C ASP A 419 -1.68 -14.61 -21.09
N TYR A 420 -0.77 -14.65 -20.10
CA TYR A 420 0.49 -13.90 -20.15
C TYR A 420 1.74 -14.73 -19.87
N ALA A 421 1.64 -15.75 -19.01
CA ALA A 421 2.83 -16.49 -18.57
C ALA A 421 3.45 -17.35 -19.66
N SER A 422 4.79 -17.43 -19.63
CA SER A 422 5.57 -18.39 -20.40
C SER A 422 5.18 -19.84 -20.08
N PRO A 423 5.41 -20.83 -20.99
CA PRO A 423 5.03 -22.22 -20.74
C PRO A 423 5.57 -22.80 -19.43
N SER A 424 6.84 -22.52 -19.08
CA SER A 424 7.46 -23.00 -17.85
C SER A 424 6.84 -22.37 -16.59
N LEU A 425 6.60 -21.05 -16.62
CA LEU A 425 5.95 -20.36 -15.50
C LEU A 425 4.51 -20.83 -15.30
N ARG A 426 3.78 -21.06 -16.42
CA ARG A 426 2.42 -21.60 -16.43
C ARG A 426 2.33 -22.96 -15.76
N GLU A 427 3.23 -23.88 -16.10
CA GLU A 427 3.26 -25.22 -15.51
C GLU A 427 3.45 -25.18 -13.99
N ARG A 428 4.46 -24.44 -13.51
CA ARG A 428 4.71 -24.29 -12.06
C ARG A 428 3.55 -23.60 -11.35
N GLY A 429 2.99 -22.55 -11.94
CA GLY A 429 1.85 -21.85 -11.38
C GLY A 429 0.59 -22.72 -11.31
N PHE A 430 0.35 -23.57 -12.31
CA PHE A 430 -0.75 -24.54 -12.30
C PHE A 430 -0.56 -25.59 -11.20
N ALA A 431 0.66 -26.11 -11.03
CA ALA A 431 0.98 -27.02 -9.94
C ALA A 431 0.74 -26.38 -8.56
N LEU A 432 1.12 -25.11 -8.39
CA LEU A 432 0.86 -24.37 -7.15
C LEU A 432 -0.65 -24.17 -6.89
N ILE A 433 -1.43 -23.82 -7.92
CA ILE A 433 -2.89 -23.69 -7.80
C ILE A 433 -3.51 -25.01 -7.35
N GLU A 434 -3.11 -26.14 -7.93
CA GLU A 434 -3.61 -27.46 -7.55
C GLU A 434 -3.23 -27.84 -6.12
N LYS A 435 -1.95 -27.62 -5.73
CA LYS A 435 -1.48 -27.84 -4.37
C LYS A 435 -2.32 -27.07 -3.35
N ILE A 436 -2.45 -25.76 -3.56
CA ILE A 436 -3.19 -24.89 -2.63
C ILE A 436 -4.66 -25.25 -2.60
N THR A 437 -5.27 -25.60 -3.74
CA THR A 437 -6.68 -26.01 -3.82
C THR A 437 -6.93 -27.27 -2.98
N ALA A 438 -6.01 -28.24 -3.01
CA ALA A 438 -6.09 -29.45 -2.20
C ALA A 438 -5.88 -29.18 -0.69
N GLU A 439 -5.09 -28.16 -0.33
CA GLU A 439 -4.79 -27.79 1.06
C GLU A 439 -5.92 -26.98 1.75
N VAL A 440 -6.96 -26.55 1.02
CA VAL A 440 -8.07 -25.76 1.58
C VAL A 440 -8.84 -26.51 2.70
N GLY A 441 -8.85 -27.84 2.68
CA GLY A 441 -9.46 -28.71 3.70
C GLY A 441 -11.01 -28.72 3.73
N LYS A 442 -11.68 -27.65 3.26
CA LYS A 442 -13.14 -27.54 3.20
C LYS A 442 -13.65 -27.99 1.83
N VAL A 443 -14.23 -29.20 1.76
CA VAL A 443 -14.74 -29.84 0.52
C VAL A 443 -15.66 -28.94 -0.31
N SER A 444 -16.57 -28.21 0.34
CA SER A 444 -17.48 -27.29 -0.36
C SER A 444 -16.77 -26.11 -1.01
N LEU A 445 -15.73 -25.58 -0.37
CA LEU A 445 -14.92 -24.48 -0.89
C LEU A 445 -14.01 -24.98 -2.02
N GLU A 446 -13.38 -26.15 -1.86
CA GLU A 446 -12.59 -26.79 -2.91
C GLU A 446 -13.43 -27.01 -4.18
N LYS A 447 -14.62 -27.61 -4.06
CA LYS A 447 -15.54 -27.81 -5.19
C LYS A 447 -15.88 -26.49 -5.88
N LYS A 448 -16.11 -25.43 -5.10
CA LYS A 448 -16.40 -24.09 -5.60
C LYS A 448 -15.20 -23.51 -6.36
N ILE A 449 -13.98 -23.64 -5.83
CA ILE A 449 -12.73 -23.22 -6.50
C ILE A 449 -12.60 -23.95 -7.83
N ARG A 450 -12.65 -25.29 -7.85
CA ARG A 450 -12.49 -26.10 -9.07
C ARG A 450 -13.51 -25.76 -10.14
N THR A 451 -14.77 -25.54 -9.75
CA THR A 451 -15.84 -25.16 -10.67
C THR A 451 -15.56 -23.83 -11.37
N HIS A 452 -15.02 -22.84 -10.64
CA HIS A 452 -14.71 -21.52 -11.21
C HIS A 452 -13.39 -21.52 -11.99
N LEU A 453 -12.39 -22.34 -11.59
CA LEU A 453 -11.19 -22.56 -12.40
C LEU A 453 -11.54 -23.19 -13.76
N ALA A 454 -12.45 -24.16 -13.80
CA ALA A 454 -12.91 -24.76 -15.07
C ALA A 454 -13.57 -23.75 -16.02
N LYS A 455 -14.30 -22.75 -15.48
CA LYS A 455 -14.84 -21.64 -16.28
C LYS A 455 -13.73 -20.79 -16.90
N ILE A 456 -12.68 -20.50 -16.14
CA ILE A 456 -11.52 -19.73 -16.62
C ILE A 456 -10.79 -20.50 -17.73
N ASP A 457 -10.62 -21.81 -17.55
CA ASP A 457 -10.03 -22.70 -18.55
C ASP A 457 -10.87 -22.78 -19.83
N ALA A 458 -12.20 -22.69 -19.71
CA ALA A 458 -13.12 -22.57 -20.84
C ALA A 458 -13.16 -21.16 -21.48
N GLY A 459 -12.34 -20.22 -20.99
CA GLY A 459 -12.21 -18.88 -21.54
C GLY A 459 -13.02 -17.79 -20.83
N GLU A 460 -13.72 -18.07 -19.73
CA GLU A 460 -14.35 -17.02 -18.91
C GLU A 460 -13.25 -16.16 -18.24
N ARG A 461 -13.51 -14.85 -18.06
CA ARG A 461 -12.57 -13.91 -17.43
C ARG A 461 -13.33 -13.00 -16.48
N ASP A 462 -12.61 -12.46 -15.52
CA ASP A 462 -13.15 -11.70 -14.39
C ASP A 462 -14.12 -12.52 -13.54
N VAL A 463 -13.71 -13.76 -13.22
CA VAL A 463 -14.46 -14.66 -12.35
C VAL A 463 -14.14 -14.38 -10.88
N TYR A 464 -15.17 -14.17 -10.05
CA TYR A 464 -15.01 -13.87 -8.63
C TYR A 464 -16.19 -14.35 -7.77
N LEU A 465 -15.90 -14.59 -6.49
CA LEU A 465 -16.86 -14.91 -5.43
C LEU A 465 -17.35 -13.66 -4.69
#